data_AF-A0A5P9JZW8-F1
#
_entry.id   AF-A0A5P9JZW8-F1
#
_cell.length_a   1.000
_cell.length_b   1.000
_cell.length_c   1.000
_cell.angle_alpha   90.00
_cell.angle_beta   90.00
_cell.angle_gamma   90.00
#
_symmetry.space_group_name_H-M   'P 1'
#
loop_
_entity.id
_entity.type
_entity.pdbx_description
1 polymer ?
#
loop_
_entity_poly.entity_id
_entity_poly.type
_entity_poly.pdbx_seq_one_letter_code
_entity_poly.pdbx_strand_id
1 'polypeptide(L)'
;MLDRDRIKSVMMRLMALERKAEKLAETSREIAQEAAALWEELMPETQEELDNQGKIKRPDGRLNDAGIRAVNAAFASGATVSEVARRFEITPSAASGRRKIWLASKAEGSAKSK
;
A
#
# COMPACT_ATOMS: atom_id res chain seq x y z
N MET A 1 50.52 -35.23 -14.67
CA MET A 1 50.23 -34.28 -15.76
C MET A 1 48.74 -34.37 -16.05
N LEU A 2 47.97 -33.30 -15.86
CA LEU A 2 46.55 -33.31 -16.27
C LEU A 2 46.49 -33.35 -17.80
N ASP A 3 45.70 -34.27 -18.33
CA ASP A 3 45.51 -34.46 -19.77
C ASP A 3 44.96 -33.18 -20.40
N ARG A 4 45.66 -32.68 -21.42
CA ARG A 4 45.34 -31.42 -22.12
C ARG A 4 43.93 -31.45 -22.70
N ASP A 5 43.45 -32.62 -23.11
CA ASP A 5 42.11 -32.78 -23.67
C ASP A 5 41.03 -32.74 -22.60
N ARG A 6 41.34 -33.23 -21.39
CA ARG A 6 40.45 -33.09 -20.22
C ARG A 6 40.30 -31.63 -19.80
N ILE A 7 41.39 -30.85 -19.83
CA ILE A 7 41.35 -29.41 -19.53
C ILE A 7 40.48 -28.66 -20.55
N LYS A 8 40.66 -28.92 -21.86
CA LYS A 8 39.84 -28.31 -22.91
C LYS A 8 38.36 -28.67 -22.78
N SER A 9 38.05 -29.94 -22.49
CA SER A 9 36.67 -30.39 -22.29
C SER A 9 35.99 -29.67 -21.13
N VAL A 10 36.69 -29.51 -20.00
CA VAL A 10 36.18 -28.77 -18.84
C VAL A 10 35.99 -27.28 -19.15
N MET A 11 36.95 -26.63 -19.81
CA MET A 11 36.82 -25.23 -20.23
C MET A 11 35.62 -25.02 -21.17
N MET A 12 35.40 -25.90 -22.15
CA MET A 12 34.25 -25.80 -23.04
C MET A 12 32.92 -25.93 -22.30
N ARG A 13 32.83 -26.82 -21.31
CA ARG A 13 31.65 -26.97 -20.47
C ARG A 13 31.42 -25.76 -19.57
N LEU A 14 32.49 -25.15 -19.06
CA LEU A 14 32.42 -23.93 -18.25
C LEU A 14 31.87 -22.75 -19.07
N MET A 15 32.44 -22.50 -20.25
CA MET A 15 31.96 -21.43 -21.15
C MET A 15 30.50 -21.63 -21.57
N ALA A 16 30.08 -22.88 -21.78
CA ALA A 16 28.68 -23.19 -22.08
C ALA A 16 27.73 -22.94 -20.89
N LEU A 17 28.20 -23.17 -19.66
CA LEU A 17 27.45 -22.86 -18.45
C LEU A 17 27.34 -21.35 -18.21
N GLU A 18 28.42 -20.60 -18.43
CA GLU A 18 28.43 -19.14 -18.30
C GLU A 18 27.42 -18.49 -19.25
N ARG A 19 27.39 -18.90 -20.53
CA ARG A 19 26.40 -18.41 -21.49
C ARG A 19 24.96 -18.74 -21.10
N LYS A 20 24.73 -19.91 -20.49
CA LYS A 20 23.40 -20.29 -19.99
C LYS A 20 23.00 -19.43 -18.78
N ALA A 21 23.94 -19.14 -17.89
CA ALA A 21 23.70 -18.28 -16.74
C ALA A 21 23.40 -16.84 -17.17
N GLU A 22 24.13 -16.32 -18.17
CA GLU A 22 23.90 -14.99 -18.73
C GLU A 22 22.51 -14.88 -19.34
N LYS A 23 22.11 -15.86 -20.16
CA LYS A 23 20.77 -15.91 -20.75
C LYS A 23 19.67 -15.99 -19.68
N LEU A 24 19.88 -16.77 -18.63
CA LEU A 24 18.93 -16.85 -17.52
C LEU A 24 18.80 -15.52 -16.78
N ALA A 25 19.93 -14.81 -16.57
CA ALA A 25 19.92 -13.50 -15.93
C ALA A 25 19.19 -12.46 -16.78
N GLU A 26 19.35 -12.50 -18.11
CA GLU A 26 18.60 -11.65 -19.04
C GLU A 26 17.10 -11.91 -18.95
N THR A 27 16.66 -13.17 -19.06
CA THR A 27 15.25 -13.53 -18.91
C THR A 27 14.69 -13.14 -17.54
N SER A 28 15.48 -13.26 -16.47
CA SER A 28 15.04 -12.81 -15.14
C SER A 28 14.82 -11.31 -15.07
N ARG A 29 15.61 -10.50 -15.81
CA ARG A 29 15.40 -9.05 -15.87
C ARG A 29 14.15 -8.69 -16.66
N GLU A 30 13.91 -9.37 -17.78
CA GLU A 30 12.71 -9.19 -18.60
C GLU A 30 11.44 -9.46 -17.77
N ILE A 31 11.39 -10.60 -17.07
CA ILE A 31 10.27 -10.95 -16.18
C ILE A 31 10.08 -9.90 -15.08
N ALA A 32 11.16 -9.40 -14.49
CA ALA A 32 11.07 -8.37 -13.45
C ALA A 32 10.53 -7.04 -13.99
N GLN A 33 10.90 -6.66 -15.22
CA GLN A 33 10.37 -5.46 -15.88
C GLN A 33 8.90 -5.60 -16.23
N GLU A 34 8.48 -6.75 -16.77
CA GLU A 34 7.07 -7.03 -17.05
C GLU A 34 6.24 -7.05 -15.78
N ALA A 35 6.73 -7.69 -14.71
CA ALA A 35 6.06 -7.69 -13.42
C ALA A 35 5.91 -6.26 -12.87
N ALA A 36 6.95 -5.42 -12.98
CA ALA A 36 6.87 -4.01 -12.58
C ALA A 36 5.85 -3.22 -13.39
N ALA A 37 5.80 -3.42 -14.72
CA ALA A 37 4.81 -2.78 -15.58
C ALA A 37 3.37 -3.20 -15.24
N LEU A 38 3.16 -4.50 -14.97
CA LEU A 38 1.87 -5.02 -14.53
C LEU A 38 1.49 -4.49 -13.14
N TRP A 39 2.45 -4.32 -12.24
CA TRP A 39 2.22 -3.68 -10.94
C TRP A 39 1.77 -2.22 -11.09
N GLU A 40 2.39 -1.47 -11.99
CA GLU A 40 2.01 -0.08 -12.30
C GLU A 40 0.60 -0.01 -12.94
N GLU A 41 0.26 -0.96 -13.82
CA GLU A 41 -1.07 -1.05 -14.44
C GLU A 41 -2.16 -1.42 -13.43
N LEU A 42 -1.87 -2.36 -12.51
CA LEU A 42 -2.82 -2.83 -11.50
C LEU A 42 -2.97 -1.88 -10.33
N MET A 43 -1.93 -1.09 -10.02
CA MET A 43 -1.94 -0.12 -8.93
C MET A 43 -1.63 1.27 -9.48
N PRO A 44 -2.59 1.91 -10.18
CA PRO A 44 -2.47 3.31 -10.59
C PRO A 44 -2.54 4.28 -9.41
N GLU A 45 -2.49 3.78 -8.17
CA GLU A 45 -2.46 4.61 -6.98
C GLU A 45 -1.21 5.50 -7.06
N THR A 46 -1.45 6.80 -7.06
CA THR A 46 -0.39 7.80 -7.04
C THR A 46 0.55 7.52 -5.85
N GLN A 47 1.85 7.81 -5.96
CA GLN A 47 2.79 7.72 -4.82
C GLN A 47 2.24 8.45 -3.58
N GLU A 48 1.40 9.47 -3.78
CA GLU A 48 0.64 10.17 -2.74
C GLU A 48 -0.41 9.28 -2.04
N GLU A 49 -1.10 8.39 -2.74
CA GLU A 49 -2.03 7.41 -2.17
C GLU A 49 -1.30 6.30 -1.38
N LEU A 50 -0.19 5.77 -1.89
CA LEU A 50 0.69 4.83 -1.17
C LEU A 50 1.29 5.47 0.09
N ASP A 51 1.76 6.71 -0.01
CA ASP A 51 2.25 7.47 1.13
C ASP A 51 1.14 7.78 2.14
N ASN A 52 -0.12 7.77 1.71
CA ASN A 52 -1.30 7.97 2.54
C ASN A 52 -1.90 6.65 3.06
N GLN A 53 -1.46 5.48 2.58
CA GLN A 53 -1.84 4.18 3.14
C GLN A 53 -1.29 4.09 4.57
N GLY A 54 -2.19 4.20 5.55
CA GLY A 54 -1.87 4.25 6.98
C GLY A 54 -1.81 5.66 7.58
N LYS A 55 -1.75 6.72 6.77
CA LYS A 55 -1.92 8.09 7.26
C LYS A 55 -3.40 8.43 7.34
N ILE A 56 -3.89 8.73 8.55
CA ILE A 56 -5.26 9.20 8.79
C ILE A 56 -5.41 10.73 8.59
N LYS A 57 -4.30 11.44 8.43
CA LYS A 57 -4.22 12.89 8.29
C LYS A 57 -3.52 13.26 6.98
N ARG A 58 -4.05 14.28 6.32
CA ARG A 58 -3.45 14.98 5.17
C ARG A 58 -2.23 15.81 5.64
N PRO A 59 -1.37 16.26 4.71
CA PRO A 59 -0.26 17.16 5.02
C PRO A 59 -0.69 18.47 5.71
N ASP A 60 -1.92 18.94 5.48
CA ASP A 60 -2.49 20.14 6.14
C ASP A 60 -3.01 19.87 7.58
N GLY A 61 -2.80 18.65 8.10
CA GLY A 61 -3.22 18.23 9.43
C GLY A 61 -4.70 17.84 9.55
N ARG A 62 -5.50 17.97 8.48
CA ARG A 62 -6.92 17.56 8.48
C ARG A 62 -7.04 16.06 8.22
N LEU A 63 -8.11 15.43 8.70
CA LEU A 63 -8.37 14.02 8.40
C LEU A 63 -8.61 13.83 6.90
N ASN A 64 -8.00 12.81 6.30
CA ASN A 64 -8.38 12.33 4.97
C ASN A 64 -9.61 11.41 5.06
N ASP A 65 -10.10 10.90 3.93
CA ASP A 65 -11.30 10.06 3.92
C ASP A 65 -11.16 8.78 4.75
N ALA A 66 -9.96 8.18 4.77
CA ALA A 66 -9.66 7.03 5.62
C ALA A 66 -9.76 7.39 7.12
N GLY A 67 -9.16 8.51 7.53
CA GLY A 67 -9.25 9.02 8.89
C GLY A 67 -10.70 9.37 9.29
N ILE A 68 -11.46 9.94 8.36
CA ILE A 68 -12.89 10.22 8.55
C ILE A 68 -13.69 8.93 8.76
N ARG A 69 -13.46 7.89 7.96
CA ARG A 69 -14.09 6.57 8.13
C ARG A 69 -13.73 5.95 9.48
N ALA A 70 -12.47 6.02 9.88
CA ALA A 70 -12.00 5.48 11.15
C ALA A 70 -12.60 6.20 12.36
N VAL A 71 -12.71 7.53 12.32
CA VAL A 71 -13.38 8.33 13.37
C VAL A 71 -14.86 7.97 13.46
N ASN A 72 -15.55 7.83 12.32
CA ASN A 72 -16.96 7.44 12.30
C ASN A 72 -17.16 6.02 12.87
N ALA A 73 -16.26 5.08 12.58
CA ALA A 73 -16.30 3.74 13.13
C ALA A 73 -16.10 3.74 14.66
N ALA A 74 -15.21 4.58 15.18
CA ALA A 74 -15.03 4.75 16.62
C ALA A 74 -16.30 5.29 17.31
N PHE A 75 -16.98 6.27 16.71
CA PHE A 75 -18.27 6.73 17.24
C PHE A 75 -19.34 5.65 17.16
N ALA A 76 -19.35 4.85 16.09
CA ALA A 76 -20.27 3.72 15.95
C ALA A 76 -20.02 2.62 17.00
N SER A 77 -18.78 2.45 17.45
CA SER A 77 -18.42 1.54 18.55
C SER A 77 -18.66 2.14 19.94
N GLY A 78 -19.25 3.33 20.05
CA GLY A 78 -19.60 3.97 21.32
C GLY A 78 -18.50 4.84 21.94
N ALA A 79 -17.40 5.12 21.23
CA ALA A 79 -16.35 5.99 21.76
C ALA A 79 -16.86 7.42 22.03
N THR A 80 -16.41 8.00 23.14
CA THR A 80 -16.71 9.39 23.52
C THR A 80 -15.90 10.38 22.67
N VAL A 81 -16.35 11.64 22.64
CA VAL A 81 -15.64 12.72 21.94
C VAL A 81 -14.19 12.86 22.42
N SER A 82 -13.96 12.73 23.73
CA SER A 82 -12.63 12.83 24.32
C SER A 82 -11.72 11.67 23.93
N GLU A 83 -12.25 10.45 23.87
CA GLU A 83 -11.50 9.26 23.43
C GLU A 83 -11.14 9.34 21.95
N VAL A 84 -12.07 9.80 21.11
CA VAL A 84 -11.80 10.03 19.68
C VAL A 84 -10.76 11.14 19.49
N ALA A 85 -10.90 12.26 20.19
CA ALA A 85 -9.93 13.36 20.13
C ALA A 85 -8.51 12.88 20.47
N ARG A 86 -8.37 12.07 21.52
CA ARG A 86 -7.09 11.49 21.92
C ARG A 86 -6.57 10.46 20.90
N ARG A 87 -7.43 9.52 20.48
CA ARG A 87 -7.04 8.39 19.62
C ARG A 87 -6.62 8.81 18.21
N PHE A 88 -7.25 9.85 17.67
CA PHE A 88 -6.97 10.36 16.33
C PHE A 88 -6.18 11.66 16.34
N GLU A 89 -5.72 12.09 17.53
CA GLU A 89 -4.94 13.31 17.74
C GLU A 89 -5.57 14.53 17.05
N ILE A 90 -6.87 14.71 17.25
CA ILE A 90 -7.64 15.87 16.76
C ILE A 90 -8.13 16.67 17.96
N THR A 91 -8.46 17.94 17.74
CA THR A 91 -9.01 18.77 18.81
C THR A 91 -10.38 18.25 19.28
N PRO A 92 -10.74 18.43 20.56
CA PRO A 92 -12.09 18.08 21.05
C PRO A 92 -13.21 18.78 20.28
N SER A 93 -12.97 20.01 19.81
CA SER A 93 -13.92 20.75 18.97
C SER A 93 -14.11 20.09 17.60
N ALA A 94 -13.04 19.62 16.95
CA ALA A 94 -13.12 18.88 15.70
C ALA A 94 -13.83 17.54 15.86
N ALA A 95 -13.52 16.78 16.92
CA ALA A 95 -14.20 15.52 17.23
C ALA A 95 -15.70 15.74 17.48
N SER A 96 -16.07 16.76 18.24
CA SER A 96 -17.47 17.14 18.49
C SER A 96 -18.20 17.52 17.20
N GLY A 97 -17.58 18.36 16.36
CA GLY A 97 -18.11 18.73 15.05
C GLY A 97 -18.33 17.50 14.16
N ARG A 98 -17.37 16.57 14.14
CA ARG A 98 -17.50 15.34 13.34
C ARG A 98 -18.62 14.44 13.85
N ARG A 99 -18.78 14.31 15.17
CA ARG A 99 -19.88 13.52 15.77
C ARG A 99 -21.25 14.05 15.35
N LYS A 100 -21.44 15.38 15.29
CA LYS A 100 -22.68 15.99 14.80
C LYS A 100 -22.97 15.61 13.34
N ILE A 101 -21.97 15.73 12.47
CA ILE A 101 -22.11 15.35 11.05
C ILE A 101 -22.45 13.87 10.89
N TRP A 102 -21.80 13.00 11.66
CA TRP A 102 -22.06 11.56 11.65
C TRP A 102 -23.48 11.20 12.15
N LEU A 103 -23.97 11.87 13.20
CA LEU A 103 -25.34 11.67 13.68
C LEU A 103 -26.38 12.15 12.66
N ALA A 104 -26.14 13.29 12.01
CA ALA A 104 -27.01 13.80 10.96
C ALA A 104 -27.10 12.84 9.77
N SER A 105 -25.98 12.29 9.32
CA SER A 105 -25.97 11.32 8.20
C SER A 105 -26.65 9.98 8.56
N LYS A 106 -26.66 9.59 9.85
CA LYS A 106 -27.43 8.44 10.33
C LYS A 106 -28.94 8.71 10.36
N ALA A 107 -29.36 9.93 10.71
CA ALA A 107 -30.76 10.32 10.72
C ALA A 107 -31.36 10.36 9.30
N GLU A 108 -30.61 10.87 8.32
CA GLU A 108 -31.05 10.94 6.91
C GLU A 108 -31.16 9.55 6.25
N GLY A 109 -30.27 8.60 6.58
CA GLY A 109 -30.34 7.22 6.10
C GLY A 109 -31.56 6.46 6.64
N SER A 110 -32.04 6.82 7.83
CA SER A 110 -33.26 6.25 8.44
C SER A 110 -34.55 6.75 7.77
N ALA A 111 -34.57 8.00 7.29
CA ALA A 111 -35.74 8.62 6.69
C ALA A 111 -36.07 8.12 5.26
N LYS A 112 -35.13 7.48 4.55
CA LYS A 112 -35.33 6.94 3.19
C LYS A 112 -35.75 5.47 3.14
N SER A 113 -35.90 4.80 4.28
CA SER A 113 -36.24 3.36 4.35
C SER A 113 -37.65 3.09 4.89
N LYS A 114 -38.60 4.02 4.72
CA LYS A 114 -39.97 3.86 5.23
C LYS A 114 -41.01 4.08 4.14
#